data_AF-A0A429RYA3-F1
#
_entry.id   AF-A0A429RYA3-F1
#
_cell.length_a   1.000
_cell.length_b   1.000
_cell.length_c   1.000
_cell.angle_alpha   90.00
_cell.angle_beta   90.00
_cell.angle_gamma   90.00
#
_symmetry.space_group_name_H-M   'P 1'
#
loop_
_entity.id
_entity.type
_entity.pdbx_description
1 polymer ?
#
loop_
_entity_poly.entity_id
_entity_poly.type
_entity_poly.pdbx_seq_one_letter_code
_entity_poly.pdbx_strand_id
1 'polypeptide(L)'
;MPPESRAVPQAPTGVVPPAVPGPRAADPPAADPRARDPRAADLRAAGPAGEPRPVPGHLGDRAPTYAAEPGRLAEADPAALQDVVADTVLEGARYGTYTLRAASVRGDSARFRGEERRDVLLTARFGGGDDALVLVAVAGADRHVPRAREAAAEVCHWIAAAVGRSQVRLGDDIRAGRRDALRSGLQRLTDRGYGRLRARAAELGYEEDRYTAGLRCLLLPIDPECRTRVVFGTGPGGLFRLRAGTWEDLEPPPARTPNGPDGPDAPEGGARGFTFRAGVARPGDTLLVCSGGLAEPMREEPLLRGELGARWSAPEAPGLAGFLADATLRLKGYADDRTAAAVWEA
;
A
#
# COMPACT_ATOMS: atom_id res chain seq x y z
N MET A 1 67.99 -16.23 -40.89
CA MET A 1 67.06 -16.79 -41.89
C MET A 1 65.67 -16.84 -41.27
N PRO A 2 64.66 -16.24 -41.92
CA PRO A 2 63.28 -16.18 -41.41
C PRO A 2 62.52 -17.50 -41.66
N PRO A 3 61.47 -17.80 -40.88
CA PRO A 3 60.64 -18.99 -41.08
C PRO A 3 59.66 -18.83 -42.24
N GLU A 4 59.43 -19.94 -42.94
CA GLU A 4 58.67 -20.07 -44.18
C GLU A 4 57.16 -19.85 -44.00
N SER A 5 56.60 -19.16 -44.99
CA SER A 5 55.18 -18.83 -45.15
C SER A 5 54.34 -20.09 -45.44
N ARG A 6 53.41 -20.41 -44.53
CA ARG A 6 52.45 -21.50 -44.73
C ARG A 6 51.20 -20.97 -45.44
N ALA A 7 50.95 -21.51 -46.64
CA ALA A 7 49.86 -21.13 -47.54
C ALA A 7 48.47 -21.43 -46.95
N VAL A 8 47.54 -20.49 -47.17
CA VAL A 8 46.10 -20.60 -46.89
C VAL A 8 45.44 -21.47 -47.98
N PRO A 9 44.69 -22.54 -47.64
CA PRO A 9 43.93 -23.28 -48.64
C PRO A 9 42.68 -22.50 -49.09
N GLN A 10 42.50 -22.40 -50.41
CA GLN A 10 41.33 -21.82 -51.07
C GLN A 10 40.08 -22.68 -50.82
N ALA A 11 38.96 -22.00 -50.55
CA ALA A 11 37.65 -22.64 -50.41
C ALA A 11 37.08 -23.07 -51.78
N PRO A 12 36.46 -24.26 -51.89
CA PRO A 12 35.79 -24.68 -53.11
C PRO A 12 34.48 -23.92 -53.32
N THR A 13 34.31 -23.39 -54.53
CA THR A 13 33.10 -22.78 -55.06
C THR A 13 32.03 -23.83 -55.40
N GLY A 14 30.80 -23.59 -54.95
CA GLY A 14 29.58 -23.90 -55.72
C GLY A 14 28.91 -25.25 -55.47
N VAL A 15 27.98 -25.29 -54.51
CA VAL A 15 26.73 -26.07 -54.61
C VAL A 15 25.59 -25.19 -54.09
N VAL A 16 24.67 -24.82 -54.97
CA VAL A 16 23.45 -24.07 -54.65
C VAL A 16 22.41 -25.04 -54.08
N PRO A 17 21.90 -24.85 -52.86
CA PRO A 17 20.79 -25.65 -52.34
C PRO A 17 19.47 -25.27 -53.04
N PRO A 18 18.51 -26.20 -53.23
CA PRO A 18 17.23 -25.89 -53.85
C PRO A 18 16.44 -24.91 -52.98
N ALA A 19 15.84 -23.91 -53.62
CA ALA A 19 15.00 -22.91 -52.98
C ALA A 19 13.76 -23.57 -52.35
N VAL A 20 13.61 -23.43 -51.03
CA VAL A 20 12.38 -23.72 -50.31
C VAL A 20 11.37 -22.62 -50.65
N PRO A 21 10.15 -22.92 -51.15
CA PRO A 21 9.13 -21.90 -51.35
C PRO A 21 8.74 -21.29 -49.99
N GLY A 22 8.91 -19.98 -49.85
CA GLY A 22 8.41 -19.24 -48.68
C GLY A 22 6.88 -19.30 -48.59
N PRO A 23 6.30 -19.10 -47.38
CA PRO A 23 4.86 -19.07 -47.22
C PRO A 23 4.27 -17.92 -48.06
N ARG A 24 3.33 -18.25 -48.96
CA ARG A 24 2.53 -17.25 -49.66
C ARG A 24 1.76 -16.44 -48.61
N ALA A 25 1.90 -15.13 -48.65
CA ALA A 25 0.97 -14.23 -47.98
C ALA A 25 -0.44 -14.55 -48.50
N ALA A 26 -1.32 -15.01 -47.62
CA ALA A 26 -2.72 -15.13 -47.94
C ALA A 26 -3.27 -13.72 -48.13
N ASP A 27 -3.99 -13.50 -49.23
CA ASP A 27 -4.77 -12.27 -49.42
C ASP A 27 -5.72 -12.09 -48.23
N PRO A 28 -5.89 -10.85 -47.73
CA PRO A 28 -6.86 -10.59 -46.68
C PRO A 28 -8.26 -11.01 -47.19
N PRO A 29 -9.09 -11.66 -46.35
CA PRO A 29 -10.44 -12.00 -46.76
C PRO A 29 -11.17 -10.72 -47.16
N ALA A 30 -11.76 -10.73 -48.36
CA ALA A 30 -12.60 -9.64 -48.82
C ALA A 30 -13.69 -9.39 -47.77
N ALA A 31 -13.73 -8.17 -47.23
CA ALA A 31 -14.74 -7.77 -46.27
C ALA A 31 -16.13 -7.97 -46.89
N ASP A 32 -16.97 -8.79 -46.25
CA ASP A 32 -18.36 -8.94 -46.63
C ASP A 32 -19.05 -7.56 -46.58
N PRO A 33 -19.57 -7.03 -47.71
CA PRO A 33 -20.23 -5.73 -47.74
C PRO A 33 -21.53 -5.68 -46.92
N ARG A 34 -22.03 -6.82 -46.43
CA ARG A 34 -23.31 -6.93 -45.70
C ARG A 34 -23.17 -7.00 -44.18
N ALA A 35 -21.97 -6.88 -43.63
CA ALA A 35 -21.74 -6.80 -42.18
C ALA A 35 -21.60 -5.36 -41.64
N ARG A 36 -22.23 -4.37 -42.29
CA ARG A 36 -22.40 -3.02 -41.71
C ARG A 36 -23.74 -2.97 -40.98
N ASP A 37 -23.71 -3.27 -39.68
CA ASP A 37 -24.80 -2.86 -38.79
C ASP A 37 -24.90 -1.32 -38.82
N PRO A 38 -26.01 -0.73 -39.29
CA PRO A 38 -26.19 0.73 -39.31
C PRO A 38 -26.07 1.35 -37.91
N ARG A 39 -26.29 0.57 -36.84
CA ARG A 39 -26.19 1.04 -35.44
C ARG A 39 -24.76 1.18 -34.93
N ALA A 40 -23.77 0.61 -35.62
CA ALA A 40 -22.36 0.76 -35.23
C ALA A 40 -21.74 2.08 -35.74
N ALA A 41 -22.35 2.72 -36.76
CA ALA A 41 -21.87 3.98 -37.30
C ALA A 41 -22.24 5.19 -36.43
N ASP A 42 -23.36 5.13 -35.71
CA ASP A 42 -23.88 6.23 -34.89
C ASP A 42 -23.14 6.44 -33.56
N LEU A 43 -22.35 5.46 -33.08
CA LEU A 43 -21.53 5.62 -31.87
C LEU A 43 -20.20 6.37 -32.11
N ARG A 44 -19.89 6.73 -33.36
CA ARG A 44 -18.72 7.56 -33.71
C ARG A 44 -19.05 9.05 -33.87
N ALA A 45 -20.28 9.46 -33.53
CA ALA A 45 -20.61 10.86 -33.40
C ALA A 45 -19.84 11.46 -32.22
N ALA A 46 -18.86 12.31 -32.56
CA ALA A 46 -18.06 13.18 -31.72
C ALA A 46 -18.57 13.34 -30.27
N GLY A 47 -18.01 12.55 -29.35
CA GLY A 47 -18.01 12.93 -27.94
C GLY A 47 -17.31 14.28 -27.77
N PRO A 48 -17.66 15.10 -26.76
CA PRO A 48 -16.93 16.32 -26.48
C PRO A 48 -15.45 15.98 -26.41
N ALA A 49 -14.61 16.83 -27.03
CA ALA A 49 -13.15 16.70 -26.96
C ALA A 49 -12.79 16.33 -25.53
N GLY A 50 -12.33 15.08 -25.32
CA GLY A 50 -12.30 14.48 -24.01
C GLY A 50 -11.61 15.43 -23.05
N GLU A 51 -12.23 15.69 -21.89
CA GLU A 51 -11.58 16.44 -20.83
C GLU A 51 -10.12 15.99 -20.74
N PRO A 52 -9.15 16.92 -20.72
CA PRO A 52 -7.76 16.55 -20.68
C PRO A 52 -7.59 15.55 -19.55
N ARG A 53 -7.05 14.36 -19.86
CA ARG A 53 -6.83 13.33 -18.84
C ARG A 53 -6.14 13.99 -17.66
N PRO A 54 -6.64 13.82 -16.43
CA PRO A 54 -6.04 14.47 -15.28
C PRO A 54 -4.56 14.09 -15.23
N VAL A 55 -3.70 15.11 -15.40
CA VAL A 55 -2.26 14.95 -15.27
C VAL A 55 -1.99 14.73 -13.79
N PRO A 56 -1.09 13.80 -13.39
CA PRO A 56 -0.75 13.60 -11.99
C PRO A 56 -0.30 14.92 -11.34
N GLY A 57 -1.18 15.46 -10.49
CA GLY A 57 -0.91 16.70 -9.77
C GLY A 57 0.13 16.50 -8.67
N HIS A 58 0.81 17.58 -8.30
CA HIS A 58 1.56 17.67 -7.06
C HIS A 58 1.10 18.89 -6.29
N LEU A 59 1.26 18.85 -4.97
CA LEU A 59 0.95 19.96 -4.10
C LEU A 59 2.23 20.76 -3.80
N GLY A 60 2.08 22.08 -3.75
CA GLY A 60 3.16 23.03 -3.50
C GLY A 60 3.89 23.52 -4.75
N ASP A 61 4.80 24.48 -4.56
CA ASP A 61 5.42 25.24 -5.66
C ASP A 61 6.55 24.50 -6.38
N ARG A 62 6.96 23.33 -5.88
CA ARG A 62 8.09 22.57 -6.42
C ARG A 62 7.65 21.16 -6.76
N ALA A 63 7.94 20.74 -7.99
CA ALA A 63 7.70 19.39 -8.44
C ALA A 63 8.47 18.36 -7.57
N PRO A 64 7.89 17.17 -7.35
CA PRO A 64 8.61 16.04 -6.78
C PRO A 64 9.87 15.69 -7.59
N THR A 65 10.86 15.14 -6.91
CA THR A 65 12.18 14.80 -7.50
C THR A 65 12.08 13.80 -8.64
N TYR A 66 11.15 12.84 -8.54
CA TYR A 66 10.96 11.77 -9.50
C TYR A 66 9.82 12.12 -10.47
N ALA A 67 9.81 11.53 -11.67
CA ALA A 67 8.69 11.69 -12.61
C ALA A 67 7.43 11.01 -12.07
N ALA A 68 6.24 11.48 -12.49
CA ALA A 68 4.98 10.84 -12.13
C ALA A 68 4.74 9.52 -12.86
N GLU A 69 5.34 9.38 -14.05
CA GLU A 69 5.15 8.22 -14.92
C GLU A 69 5.91 6.99 -14.37
N PRO A 70 5.32 5.78 -14.49
CA PRO A 70 5.97 4.55 -14.06
C PRO A 70 7.37 4.36 -14.68
N GLY A 71 8.31 3.94 -13.84
CA GLY A 71 9.67 3.58 -14.23
C GLY A 71 9.80 2.12 -14.69
N ARG A 72 10.91 1.47 -14.34
CA ARG A 72 11.13 0.04 -14.66
C ARG A 72 10.33 -0.86 -13.71
N LEU A 73 9.90 -2.02 -14.20
CA LEU A 73 9.38 -3.09 -13.35
C LEU A 73 10.49 -3.62 -12.43
N ALA A 74 10.08 -4.14 -11.27
CA ALA A 74 11.00 -4.87 -10.41
C ALA A 74 11.42 -6.18 -11.05
N GLU A 75 12.67 -6.57 -10.80
CA GLU A 75 13.18 -7.88 -11.17
C GLU A 75 12.39 -8.95 -10.39
N ALA A 76 11.94 -9.98 -11.10
CA ALA A 76 11.18 -11.08 -10.54
C ALA A 76 12.00 -12.36 -10.57
N ASP A 77 11.97 -13.13 -9.49
CA ASP A 77 12.54 -14.47 -9.45
C ASP A 77 11.54 -15.47 -10.09
N PRO A 78 11.92 -16.20 -11.16
CA PRO A 78 11.04 -17.19 -11.79
C PRO A 78 10.62 -18.33 -10.87
N ALA A 79 11.35 -18.60 -9.77
CA ALA A 79 10.99 -19.60 -8.77
C ALA A 79 10.03 -19.06 -7.70
N ALA A 80 9.80 -17.75 -7.64
CA ALA A 80 9.02 -17.08 -6.59
C ALA A 80 7.91 -16.19 -7.17
N LEU A 81 7.27 -16.62 -8.28
CA LEU A 81 6.26 -15.81 -8.97
C LEU A 81 5.03 -15.47 -8.10
N GLN A 82 4.73 -16.27 -7.08
CA GLN A 82 3.68 -15.98 -6.12
C GLN A 82 3.98 -14.76 -5.22
N ASP A 83 5.25 -14.38 -5.11
CA ASP A 83 5.71 -13.28 -4.26
C ASP A 83 5.79 -11.95 -5.01
N VAL A 84 5.49 -11.95 -6.32
CA VAL A 84 5.46 -10.75 -7.16
C VAL A 84 4.49 -9.73 -6.61
N VAL A 85 5.00 -8.51 -6.44
CA VAL A 85 4.28 -7.43 -5.77
C VAL A 85 3.55 -6.55 -6.78
N ALA A 86 2.23 -6.44 -6.63
CA ALA A 86 1.46 -5.44 -7.35
C ALA A 86 1.92 -4.03 -6.98
N ASP A 87 2.09 -3.14 -7.97
CA ASP A 87 2.44 -1.72 -7.75
C ASP A 87 1.43 -1.04 -6.82
N THR A 88 0.15 -1.28 -7.09
CA THR A 88 -0.98 -0.70 -6.37
C THR A 88 -1.97 -1.78 -5.97
N VAL A 89 -2.41 -1.74 -4.71
CA VAL A 89 -3.54 -2.51 -4.18
C VAL A 89 -4.62 -1.52 -3.78
N LEU A 90 -5.88 -1.84 -4.06
CA LEU A 90 -7.02 -0.98 -3.78
C LEU A 90 -8.20 -1.83 -3.32
N GLU A 91 -8.73 -1.50 -2.16
CA GLU A 91 -9.76 -2.25 -1.46
C GLU A 91 -10.90 -1.32 -1.03
N GLY A 92 -12.12 -1.85 -1.01
CA GLY A 92 -13.30 -1.10 -0.64
C GLY A 92 -14.38 -1.97 -0.04
N ALA A 93 -15.02 -1.47 1.02
CA ALA A 93 -16.18 -2.11 1.59
C ALA A 93 -17.19 -1.06 2.08
N ARG A 94 -18.46 -1.45 2.16
CA ARG A 94 -19.52 -0.66 2.78
C ARG A 94 -20.30 -1.55 3.73
N TYR A 95 -20.44 -1.10 4.96
CA TYR A 95 -21.25 -1.71 6.00
C TYR A 95 -22.26 -0.68 6.52
N GLY A 96 -23.20 -1.10 7.37
CA GLY A 96 -24.31 -0.25 7.79
C GLY A 96 -23.88 1.09 8.40
N THR A 97 -22.80 1.09 9.19
CA THR A 97 -22.34 2.29 9.92
C THR A 97 -21.09 2.94 9.34
N TYR A 98 -20.47 2.37 8.31
CA TYR A 98 -19.26 2.94 7.74
C TYR A 98 -18.93 2.49 6.32
N THR A 99 -18.14 3.30 5.63
CA THR A 99 -17.52 2.96 4.35
C THR A 99 -16.01 2.89 4.53
N LEU A 100 -15.40 1.78 4.10
CA LEU A 100 -13.96 1.55 4.11
C LEU A 100 -13.38 1.78 2.71
N ARG A 101 -12.26 2.49 2.64
CA ARG A 101 -11.34 2.53 1.49
C ARG A 101 -9.94 2.24 1.98
N ALA A 102 -9.20 1.38 1.28
CA ALA A 102 -7.81 1.17 1.59
C ALA A 102 -6.99 1.04 0.32
N ALA A 103 -5.77 1.56 0.32
CA ALA A 103 -4.86 1.50 -0.81
C ALA A 103 -3.43 1.36 -0.32
N SER A 104 -2.62 0.65 -1.09
CA SER A 104 -1.17 0.60 -0.93
C SER A 104 -0.54 0.88 -2.27
N VAL A 105 0.25 1.94 -2.37
CA VAL A 105 0.80 2.46 -3.61
C VAL A 105 2.32 2.51 -3.50
N ARG A 106 2.99 2.00 -4.52
CA ARG A 106 4.45 2.09 -4.66
C ARG A 106 4.89 3.54 -4.72
N GLY A 107 5.91 3.88 -3.96
CA GLY A 107 6.49 5.22 -3.91
C GLY A 107 7.26 5.54 -5.17
N ASP A 108 7.33 6.83 -5.50
CA ASP A 108 8.03 7.30 -6.70
C ASP A 108 9.53 6.94 -6.66
N SER A 109 10.15 6.91 -5.48
CA SER A 109 11.55 6.48 -5.34
C SER A 109 11.73 5.01 -5.71
N ALA A 110 10.82 4.14 -5.25
CA ALA A 110 10.87 2.71 -5.54
C ALA A 110 10.60 2.45 -7.04
N ARG A 111 9.64 3.16 -7.64
CA ARG A 111 9.38 3.12 -9.10
C ARG A 111 10.60 3.56 -9.91
N PHE A 112 11.24 4.66 -9.53
CA PHE A 112 12.42 5.16 -10.22
C PHE A 112 13.57 4.15 -10.21
N ARG A 113 13.80 3.49 -9.07
CA ARG A 113 14.86 2.49 -8.91
C ARG A 113 14.53 1.11 -9.47
N GLY A 114 13.29 0.87 -9.90
CA GLY A 114 12.85 -0.47 -10.26
C GLY A 114 12.77 -1.42 -9.06
N GLU A 115 12.59 -0.91 -7.84
CA GLU A 115 12.45 -1.71 -6.61
C GLU A 115 10.97 -1.93 -6.27
N GLU A 116 10.55 -3.13 -5.87
CA GLU A 116 9.16 -3.42 -5.48
C GLU A 116 8.60 -2.49 -4.39
N ARG A 117 7.27 -2.46 -4.26
CA ARG A 117 6.62 -1.84 -3.10
C ARG A 117 6.94 -2.65 -1.84
N ARG A 118 7.42 -1.98 -0.81
CA ARG A 118 7.79 -2.56 0.48
C ARG A 118 6.66 -2.53 1.49
N ASP A 119 5.76 -1.55 1.38
CA ASP A 119 4.55 -1.52 2.20
C ASP A 119 3.60 -2.70 1.90
N VAL A 120 2.92 -3.15 2.96
CA VAL A 120 1.92 -4.22 2.95
C VAL A 120 0.58 -3.70 3.46
N LEU A 121 -0.48 -4.00 2.70
CA LEU A 121 -1.87 -3.84 3.10
C LEU A 121 -2.54 -5.21 3.11
N LEU A 122 -3.18 -5.54 4.24
CA LEU A 122 -4.02 -6.72 4.37
C LEU A 122 -5.39 -6.31 4.91
N THR A 123 -6.43 -6.55 4.13
CA THR A 123 -7.83 -6.38 4.53
C THR A 123 -8.50 -7.75 4.61
N ALA A 124 -9.12 -8.07 5.74
CA ALA A 124 -9.79 -9.35 5.93
C ALA A 124 -11.09 -9.17 6.72
N ARG A 125 -12.11 -9.95 6.37
CA ARG A 125 -13.34 -10.11 7.17
C ARG A 125 -13.32 -11.50 7.81
N PHE A 126 -13.54 -11.55 9.12
CA PHE A 126 -13.67 -12.78 9.87
C PHE A 126 -15.10 -12.93 10.41
N GLY A 127 -15.64 -14.15 10.37
CA GLY A 127 -17.01 -14.42 10.83
C GLY A 127 -18.11 -14.00 9.84
N GLY A 128 -19.35 -14.32 10.22
CA GLY A 128 -20.58 -14.07 9.45
C GLY A 128 -21.59 -13.26 10.26
N GLY A 129 -22.62 -12.74 9.59
CA GLY A 129 -23.67 -11.94 10.22
C GLY A 129 -23.14 -10.65 10.87
N ASP A 130 -23.83 -10.19 11.90
CA ASP A 130 -23.51 -8.96 12.65
C ASP A 130 -22.27 -9.14 13.55
N ASP A 131 -21.97 -10.37 13.94
CA ASP A 131 -20.76 -10.72 14.71
C ASP A 131 -19.46 -10.67 13.90
N ALA A 132 -19.54 -10.39 12.60
CA ALA A 132 -18.37 -10.35 11.76
C ALA A 132 -17.47 -9.14 12.08
N LEU A 133 -16.16 -9.38 12.01
CA LEU A 133 -15.11 -8.42 12.34
C LEU A 133 -14.21 -8.20 11.15
N VAL A 134 -14.06 -6.95 10.72
CA VAL A 134 -13.10 -6.55 9.69
C VAL A 134 -11.78 -6.16 10.36
N LEU A 135 -10.68 -6.68 9.83
CA LEU A 135 -9.32 -6.25 10.13
C LEU A 135 -8.73 -5.54 8.91
N VAL A 136 -8.11 -4.40 9.14
CA VAL A 136 -7.18 -3.78 8.19
C VAL A 136 -5.82 -3.67 8.86
N ALA A 137 -4.80 -4.29 8.27
CA ALA A 137 -3.42 -4.18 8.72
C ALA A 137 -2.60 -3.42 7.66
N VAL A 138 -1.95 -2.35 8.11
CA VAL A 138 -1.06 -1.49 7.33
C VAL A 138 0.33 -1.64 7.92
N ALA A 139 1.27 -2.16 7.14
CA ALA A 139 2.66 -2.24 7.54
C ALA A 139 3.56 -1.49 6.56
N GLY A 140 4.45 -0.68 7.11
CA GLY A 140 5.48 0.05 6.35
C GLY A 140 6.87 -0.40 6.75
N ALA A 141 7.71 -0.62 5.76
CA ALA A 141 9.06 -1.15 5.92
C ALA A 141 10.11 -0.07 5.62
N ASP A 142 11.23 -0.08 6.34
CA ASP A 142 12.33 0.85 6.09
C ASP A 142 12.96 0.55 4.72
N ARG A 143 13.17 1.61 3.92
CA ARG A 143 13.75 1.52 2.58
C ARG A 143 15.21 1.10 2.54
N HIS A 144 15.94 1.30 3.64
CA HIS A 144 17.38 1.04 3.71
C HIS A 144 17.70 -0.39 4.16
N VAL A 145 16.68 -1.15 4.54
CA VAL A 145 16.83 -2.51 5.04
C VAL A 145 16.48 -3.52 3.93
N PRO A 146 17.43 -4.40 3.55
CA PRO A 146 17.13 -5.51 2.65
C PRO A 146 16.02 -6.41 3.21
N ARG A 147 15.13 -6.90 2.33
CA ARG A 147 14.03 -7.82 2.70
C ARG A 147 13.04 -7.27 3.75
N ALA A 148 13.02 -5.96 3.99
CA ALA A 148 12.13 -5.35 4.99
C ALA A 148 10.63 -5.52 4.65
N ARG A 149 10.31 -5.67 3.35
CA ARG A 149 8.99 -6.06 2.89
C ARG A 149 8.54 -7.41 3.46
N GLU A 150 9.44 -8.39 3.49
CA GLU A 150 9.11 -9.73 3.99
C GLU A 150 8.76 -9.68 5.47
N ALA A 151 9.50 -8.91 6.27
CA ALA A 151 9.17 -8.66 7.67
C ALA A 151 7.78 -8.03 7.83
N ALA A 152 7.44 -7.03 7.01
CA ALA A 152 6.12 -6.40 6.98
C ALA A 152 5.01 -7.40 6.61
N ALA A 153 5.25 -8.25 5.62
CA ALA A 153 4.31 -9.27 5.19
C ALA A 153 4.09 -10.33 6.28
N GLU A 154 5.17 -10.88 6.85
CA GLU A 154 5.12 -11.90 7.89
C GLU A 154 4.32 -11.44 9.12
N VAL A 155 4.61 -10.23 9.62
CA VAL A 155 3.91 -9.71 10.80
C VAL A 155 2.43 -9.43 10.51
N CYS A 156 2.10 -8.87 9.33
CA CYS A 156 0.71 -8.66 8.91
C CYS A 156 -0.06 -9.99 8.88
N HIS A 157 0.50 -11.03 8.26
CA HIS A 157 -0.15 -12.34 8.16
C HIS A 157 -0.30 -13.01 9.53
N TRP A 158 0.71 -12.95 10.40
CA TRP A 158 0.61 -13.54 11.74
C TRP A 158 -0.43 -12.85 12.62
N ILE A 159 -0.46 -11.51 12.61
CA ILE A 159 -1.47 -10.73 13.33
C ILE A 159 -2.86 -11.04 12.79
N ALA A 160 -3.03 -11.03 11.47
CA ALA A 160 -4.32 -11.32 10.85
C ALA A 160 -4.83 -12.72 11.18
N ALA A 161 -3.97 -13.72 11.09
CA ALA A 161 -4.33 -15.10 11.44
C ALA A 161 -4.71 -15.23 12.93
N ALA A 162 -4.01 -14.53 13.82
CA ALA A 162 -4.32 -14.55 15.25
C ALA A 162 -5.62 -13.82 15.60
N VAL A 163 -5.88 -12.68 14.95
CA VAL A 163 -7.16 -11.95 15.07
C VAL A 163 -8.30 -12.83 14.55
N GLY A 164 -8.15 -13.45 13.38
CA GLY A 164 -9.16 -14.34 12.81
C GLY A 164 -9.52 -15.51 13.72
N ARG A 165 -8.52 -16.17 14.32
CA ARG A 165 -8.74 -17.23 15.31
C ARG A 165 -9.43 -16.74 16.60
N SER A 166 -9.29 -15.47 16.94
CA SER A 166 -9.82 -14.87 18.17
C SER A 166 -11.06 -14.01 17.94
N GLN A 167 -11.62 -14.01 16.71
CA GLN A 167 -12.56 -12.97 16.27
C GLN A 167 -13.79 -12.86 17.17
N VAL A 168 -14.38 -13.99 17.59
CA VAL A 168 -15.61 -14.01 18.41
C VAL A 168 -15.36 -13.30 19.74
N ARG A 169 -14.29 -13.70 20.44
CA ARG A 169 -13.88 -13.08 21.70
C ARG A 169 -13.55 -11.60 21.54
N LEU A 170 -12.85 -11.23 20.47
CA LEU A 170 -12.53 -9.82 20.20
C LEU A 170 -13.79 -9.00 19.95
N GLY A 171 -14.73 -9.51 19.15
CA GLY A 171 -16.04 -8.90 18.94
C GLY A 171 -16.79 -8.69 20.25
N ASP A 172 -16.83 -9.71 21.11
CA ASP A 172 -17.46 -9.64 22.43
C ASP A 172 -16.79 -8.61 23.36
N ASP A 173 -15.44 -8.59 23.39
CA ASP A 173 -14.67 -7.63 24.18
C ASP A 173 -14.92 -6.19 23.69
N ILE A 174 -15.06 -5.99 22.37
CA ILE A 174 -15.35 -4.68 21.77
C ILE A 174 -16.77 -4.23 22.09
N ARG A 175 -17.78 -5.10 21.88
CA ARG A 175 -19.19 -4.80 22.17
C ARG A 175 -19.42 -4.50 23.65
N ALA A 176 -18.76 -5.24 24.54
CA ALA A 176 -18.85 -5.03 25.98
C ALA A 176 -17.95 -3.89 26.51
N GLY A 177 -17.20 -3.19 25.64
CA GLY A 177 -16.34 -2.08 26.05
C GLY A 177 -15.18 -2.47 26.98
N ARG A 178 -14.68 -3.71 26.91
CA ARG A 178 -13.61 -4.25 27.78
C ARG A 178 -12.23 -3.74 27.38
N ARG A 179 -12.03 -2.42 27.48
CA ARG A 179 -10.86 -1.69 26.97
C ARG A 179 -9.52 -2.23 27.49
N ASP A 180 -9.41 -2.55 28.77
CA ASP A 180 -8.15 -3.00 29.37
C ASP A 180 -7.77 -4.43 28.95
N ALA A 181 -8.78 -5.29 28.79
CA ALA A 181 -8.62 -6.64 28.25
C ALA A 181 -8.15 -6.58 26.78
N LEU A 182 -8.79 -5.73 25.97
CA LEU A 182 -8.39 -5.48 24.58
C LEU A 182 -6.97 -4.96 24.49
N ARG A 183 -6.63 -3.89 25.22
CA ARG A 183 -5.29 -3.30 25.23
C ARG A 183 -4.23 -4.36 25.53
N SER A 184 -4.40 -5.07 26.65
CA SER A 184 -3.42 -6.04 27.12
C SER A 184 -3.33 -7.26 26.18
N GLY A 185 -4.46 -7.72 25.64
CA GLY A 185 -4.51 -8.84 24.70
C GLY A 185 -3.84 -8.52 23.36
N LEU A 186 -4.13 -7.35 22.80
CA LEU A 186 -3.55 -6.88 21.54
C LEU A 186 -2.08 -6.50 21.68
N GLN A 187 -1.66 -5.97 22.83
CA GLN A 187 -0.24 -5.74 23.14
C GLN A 187 0.53 -7.06 23.15
N ARG A 188 0.07 -8.05 23.93
CA ARG A 188 0.71 -9.38 23.94
C ARG A 188 0.72 -10.05 22.56
N LEU A 189 -0.32 -9.84 21.76
CA LEU A 189 -0.35 -10.34 20.39
C LEU A 189 0.74 -9.67 19.53
N THR A 190 0.85 -8.34 19.63
CA THR A 190 1.87 -7.55 18.93
C THR A 190 3.27 -7.97 19.36
N ASP A 191 3.55 -8.03 20.67
CA ASP A 191 4.85 -8.41 21.22
C ASP A 191 5.29 -9.81 20.75
N ARG A 192 4.35 -10.77 20.69
CA ARG A 192 4.62 -12.11 20.13
C ARG A 192 4.93 -12.08 18.64
N GLY A 193 4.25 -11.23 17.86
CA GLY A 193 4.54 -11.04 16.44
C GLY A 193 5.96 -10.54 16.20
N TYR A 194 6.35 -9.47 16.91
CA TYR A 194 7.71 -8.93 16.82
C TYR A 194 8.78 -9.84 17.44
N GLY A 195 8.43 -10.62 18.47
CA GLY A 195 9.33 -11.66 18.99
C GLY A 195 9.67 -12.73 17.97
N ARG A 196 8.72 -13.09 17.11
CA ARG A 196 8.97 -14.02 15.99
C ARG A 196 9.79 -13.38 14.87
N LEU A 197 9.59 -12.09 14.57
CA LEU A 197 10.44 -11.38 13.62
C LEU A 197 11.89 -11.36 14.09
N ARG A 198 12.16 -11.12 15.38
CA ARG A 198 13.52 -11.19 15.95
C ARG A 198 14.13 -12.59 15.84
N ALA A 199 13.35 -13.63 16.13
CA ALA A 199 13.81 -15.01 15.91
C ALA A 199 14.15 -15.27 14.44
N ARG A 200 13.32 -14.76 13.51
CA ARG A 200 13.55 -14.86 12.07
C ARG A 200 14.77 -14.07 11.62
N ALA A 201 15.01 -12.89 12.19
CA ALA A 201 16.21 -12.09 11.96
C ALA A 201 17.47 -12.89 12.30
N ALA A 202 17.49 -13.54 13.47
CA ALA A 202 18.60 -14.38 13.92
C ALA A 202 18.85 -15.58 12.98
N GLU A 203 17.78 -16.23 12.50
CA GLU A 203 17.90 -17.32 11.51
C GLU A 203 18.49 -16.86 10.17
N LEU A 204 18.19 -15.63 9.76
CA LEU A 204 18.67 -15.04 8.51
C LEU A 204 20.03 -14.32 8.66
N GLY A 205 20.57 -14.25 9.88
CA GLY A 205 21.83 -13.56 10.17
C GLY A 205 21.73 -12.03 10.12
N TYR A 206 20.55 -11.46 10.34
CA TYR A 206 20.35 -10.02 10.47
C TYR A 206 20.39 -9.58 11.94
N GLU A 207 20.84 -8.35 12.18
CA GLU A 207 20.64 -7.68 13.46
C GLU A 207 19.14 -7.60 13.81
N GLU A 208 18.80 -7.74 15.09
CA GLU A 208 17.41 -7.88 15.55
C GLU A 208 16.52 -6.68 15.19
N ASP A 209 17.11 -5.49 15.14
CA ASP A 209 16.42 -4.22 14.86
C ASP A 209 16.22 -3.96 13.36
N ARG A 210 16.97 -4.66 12.49
CA ARG A 210 16.90 -4.47 11.05
C ARG A 210 15.72 -5.20 10.42
N TYR A 211 15.43 -6.43 10.82
CA TYR A 211 14.31 -7.20 10.26
C TYR A 211 12.98 -6.87 10.97
N THR A 212 12.47 -5.67 10.71
CA THR A 212 11.26 -5.15 11.36
C THR A 212 10.41 -4.30 10.41
N ALA A 213 9.20 -3.95 10.85
CA ALA A 213 8.30 -3.05 10.13
C ALA A 213 7.46 -2.24 11.12
N GLY A 214 7.09 -1.02 10.75
CA GLY A 214 6.03 -0.29 11.43
C GLY A 214 4.67 -0.92 11.10
N LEU A 215 3.83 -1.18 12.09
CA LEU A 215 2.52 -1.82 11.92
C LEU A 215 1.42 -0.97 12.55
N ARG A 216 0.30 -0.82 11.84
CA ARG A 216 -0.97 -0.35 12.38
C ARG A 216 -2.09 -1.28 11.96
N CYS A 217 -2.90 -1.69 12.93
CA CYS A 217 -4.08 -2.52 12.72
C CYS A 217 -5.32 -1.78 13.17
N LEU A 218 -6.39 -1.91 12.38
CA LEU A 218 -7.72 -1.37 12.64
C LEU A 218 -8.72 -2.52 12.66
N LEU A 219 -9.49 -2.64 13.74
CA LEU A 219 -10.59 -3.58 13.91
C LEU A 219 -11.91 -2.83 13.84
N LEU A 220 -12.79 -3.31 12.97
CA LEU A 220 -14.10 -2.72 12.66
C LEU A 220 -15.18 -3.79 12.80
N PRO A 221 -15.95 -3.80 13.91
CA PRO A 221 -17.16 -4.61 14.00
C PRO A 221 -18.12 -4.24 12.86
N ILE A 222 -18.80 -5.23 12.28
CA ILE A 222 -19.84 -4.99 11.26
C ILE A 222 -21.19 -4.68 11.89
N ASP A 223 -21.44 -5.19 13.11
CA ASP A 223 -22.63 -4.90 13.91
C ASP A 223 -22.98 -3.40 13.89
N PRO A 224 -24.16 -3.01 13.37
CA PRO A 224 -24.56 -1.61 13.30
C PRO A 224 -24.75 -0.95 14.67
N GLU A 225 -25.00 -1.72 15.73
CA GLU A 225 -25.09 -1.21 17.10
C GLU A 225 -23.70 -0.97 17.72
N CYS A 226 -22.64 -1.51 17.10
CA CYS A 226 -21.27 -1.39 17.57
C CYS A 226 -20.47 -0.31 16.81
N ARG A 227 -20.42 0.89 17.40
CA ARG A 227 -19.65 2.03 16.85
C ARG A 227 -18.21 2.14 17.37
N THR A 228 -17.75 1.16 18.12
CA THR A 228 -16.37 1.14 18.63
C THR A 228 -15.40 0.78 17.50
N ARG A 229 -14.36 1.60 17.33
CA ARG A 229 -13.25 1.36 16.42
C ARG A 229 -12.00 1.14 17.25
N VAL A 230 -11.29 0.04 17.00
CA VAL A 230 -10.07 -0.30 17.75
C VAL A 230 -8.86 -0.21 16.84
N VAL A 231 -7.89 0.60 17.22
CA VAL A 231 -6.61 0.76 16.53
C VAL A 231 -5.49 0.35 17.46
N PHE A 232 -4.55 -0.44 16.96
CA PHE A 232 -3.36 -0.82 17.71
C PHE A 232 -2.15 -0.98 16.80
N GLY A 233 -0.93 -0.91 17.34
CA GLY A 233 0.28 -1.11 16.54
C GLY A 233 1.54 -0.58 17.21
N THR A 234 2.66 -0.59 16.48
CA THR A 234 3.99 -0.13 16.95
C THR A 234 4.87 0.31 15.78
N GLY A 235 5.85 1.18 16.02
CA GLY A 235 6.76 1.72 14.99
C GLY A 235 6.18 2.89 14.18
N PRO A 236 6.77 3.25 13.03
CA PRO A 236 6.29 4.35 12.18
C PRO A 236 4.87 4.13 11.64
N GLY A 237 4.16 5.23 11.39
CA GLY A 237 2.77 5.24 10.94
C GLY A 237 1.96 6.38 11.53
N GLY A 238 0.65 6.36 11.32
CA GLY A 238 -0.25 7.36 11.86
C GLY A 238 -1.69 6.91 11.99
N LEU A 239 -2.37 7.52 12.96
CA LEU A 239 -3.80 7.47 13.16
C LEU A 239 -4.32 8.91 13.23
N PHE A 240 -5.14 9.30 12.26
CA PHE A 240 -5.71 10.64 12.18
C PHE A 240 -7.23 10.58 12.18
N ARG A 241 -7.86 11.65 12.65
CA ARG A 241 -9.31 11.87 12.52
C ARG A 241 -9.56 13.18 11.80
N LEU A 242 -10.36 13.15 10.75
CA LEU A 242 -10.99 14.33 10.15
C LEU A 242 -12.34 14.54 10.81
N ARG A 243 -12.59 15.76 11.29
CA ARG A 243 -13.90 16.21 11.75
C ARG A 243 -14.10 17.66 11.37
N ALA A 244 -15.21 17.98 10.70
CA ALA A 244 -15.56 19.33 10.26
C ALA A 244 -14.39 20.04 9.54
N GLY A 245 -13.78 19.36 8.55
CA GLY A 245 -12.65 19.90 7.77
C GLY A 245 -11.30 19.93 8.47
N THR A 246 -11.23 19.57 9.75
CA THR A 246 -10.00 19.64 10.55
C THR A 246 -9.44 18.26 10.86
N TRP A 247 -8.18 18.05 10.52
CA TRP A 247 -7.41 16.85 10.88
C TRP A 247 -6.83 16.95 12.29
N GLU A 248 -7.04 15.93 13.10
CA GLU A 248 -6.39 15.70 14.40
C GLU A 248 -5.51 14.44 14.32
N ASP A 249 -4.23 14.55 14.71
CA ASP A 249 -3.39 13.38 14.96
C ASP A 249 -3.76 12.78 16.32
N LEU A 250 -4.15 11.51 16.30
CA LEU A 250 -4.59 10.78 17.49
C LEU A 250 -3.49 9.89 18.08
N GLU A 251 -2.32 9.80 17.44
CA GLU A 251 -1.16 9.15 18.03
C GLU A 251 -0.51 10.06 19.07
N PRO A 252 0.01 9.50 20.18
CA PRO A 252 0.79 10.28 21.11
C PRO A 252 2.06 10.81 20.39
N PRO A 253 2.52 12.03 20.72
CA PRO A 253 3.82 12.49 20.26
C PRO A 253 4.90 11.49 20.70
N PRO A 254 5.98 11.31 19.93
CA PRO A 254 7.06 10.43 20.34
C PRO A 254 7.55 10.85 21.73
N ALA A 255 7.79 9.88 22.60
CA ALA A 255 8.31 10.16 23.93
C ALA A 255 9.63 10.94 23.76
N ARG A 256 9.68 12.17 24.28
CA ARG A 256 10.92 12.93 24.35
C ARG A 256 11.83 12.21 25.34
N THR A 257 13.00 11.75 24.90
CA THR A 257 14.04 11.31 25.81
C THR A 257 14.50 12.50 26.67
N PRO A 258 14.89 12.31 27.94
CA PRO A 258 15.36 13.39 28.80
C PRO A 258 16.56 14.16 28.26
N ASN A 259 17.36 13.54 27.37
CA ASN A 259 18.58 14.13 26.79
C ASN A 259 18.37 14.92 25.49
N GLY A 260 17.12 15.24 25.14
CA GLY A 260 16.80 15.99 23.93
C GLY A 260 16.92 15.15 22.64
N PRO A 261 16.50 15.71 21.50
CA PRO A 261 16.46 14.99 20.22
C PRO A 261 17.85 14.62 19.65
N ASP A 262 18.94 15.24 20.15
CA ASP A 262 20.32 15.08 19.65
C ASP A 262 21.28 14.47 20.69
N GLY A 263 20.76 13.84 21.75
CA GLY A 263 21.61 13.20 22.76
C GLY A 263 22.34 11.97 22.20
N PRO A 264 23.55 11.64 22.69
CA PRO A 264 24.31 10.46 22.24
C PRO A 264 23.62 9.11 22.54
N ASP A 265 22.60 9.13 23.42
CA ASP A 265 21.71 7.99 23.74
C ASP A 265 20.28 8.17 23.20
N ALA A 266 20.05 9.15 22.32
CA ALA A 266 18.77 9.22 21.60
C ALA A 266 18.69 7.97 20.73
N PRO A 267 17.67 7.09 20.89
CA PRO A 267 17.52 5.94 20.01
C PRO A 267 17.46 6.47 18.58
N GLU A 268 18.38 6.02 17.72
CA GLU A 268 18.32 6.27 16.28
C GLU A 268 16.97 5.72 15.80
N GLY A 269 16.02 6.62 15.57
CA GLY A 269 14.60 6.28 15.45
C GLY A 269 13.93 6.14 16.81
N GLY A 270 13.30 7.21 17.28
CA GLY A 270 12.45 7.20 18.47
C GLY A 270 11.36 6.13 18.36
N ALA A 271 11.63 4.94 18.89
CA ALA A 271 10.72 3.80 18.82
C ALA A 271 9.44 4.17 19.57
N ARG A 272 8.39 4.51 18.81
CA ARG A 272 7.05 4.65 19.37
C ARG A 272 6.65 3.26 19.88
N GLY A 273 6.53 3.13 21.21
CA GLY A 273 6.05 1.92 21.84
C GLY A 273 4.63 1.56 21.41
N PHE A 274 4.11 0.46 21.96
CA PHE A 274 2.77 -0.03 21.63
C PHE A 274 1.70 1.06 21.79
N THR A 275 1.04 1.38 20.68
CA THR A 275 -0.08 2.31 20.61
C THR A 275 -1.38 1.53 20.62
N PHE A 276 -2.35 1.98 21.42
CA PHE A 276 -3.70 1.41 21.43
C PHE A 276 -4.73 2.50 21.67
N ARG A 277 -5.77 2.48 20.85
CA ARG A 277 -6.94 3.34 20.95
C ARG A 277 -8.20 2.52 20.70
N ALA A 278 -9.17 2.66 21.60
CA ALA A 278 -10.53 2.18 21.39
C ALA A 278 -11.44 3.38 21.62
N GLY A 279 -12.19 3.78 20.61
CA GLY A 279 -13.05 4.96 20.67
C GLY A 279 -14.31 4.78 19.84
N VAL A 280 -15.37 5.48 20.24
CA VAL A 280 -16.59 5.59 19.46
C VAL A 280 -16.36 6.61 18.36
N ALA A 281 -16.53 6.18 17.12
CA ALA A 281 -16.47 7.08 15.98
C ALA A 281 -17.86 7.69 15.76
N ARG A 282 -17.91 9.02 15.60
CA ARG A 282 -19.17 9.75 15.45
C ARG A 282 -19.55 9.79 13.97
N PRO A 283 -20.85 9.76 13.62
CA PRO A 283 -21.28 10.07 12.26
C PRO A 283 -20.61 11.34 11.73
N GLY A 284 -20.09 11.28 10.50
CA GLY A 284 -19.34 12.36 9.87
C GLY A 284 -17.85 12.43 10.23
N ASP A 285 -17.34 11.58 11.14
CA ASP A 285 -15.91 11.40 11.29
C ASP A 285 -15.33 10.61 10.11
N THR A 286 -14.12 10.97 9.71
CA THR A 286 -13.26 10.07 8.91
C THR A 286 -12.04 9.67 9.73
N LEU A 287 -11.82 8.37 9.92
CA LEU A 287 -10.61 7.85 10.53
C LEU A 287 -9.62 7.43 9.44
N LEU A 288 -8.35 7.82 9.56
CA LEU A 288 -7.27 7.43 8.65
C LEU A 288 -6.20 6.69 9.44
N VAL A 289 -5.92 5.45 9.06
CA VAL A 289 -4.74 4.68 9.49
C VAL A 289 -3.79 4.58 8.31
N CYS A 290 -2.51 4.88 8.51
CA CYS A 290 -1.53 4.87 7.42
C CYS A 290 -0.11 4.50 7.85
N SER A 291 0.70 4.09 6.86
CA SER A 291 2.14 3.85 7.00
C SER A 291 2.93 5.16 7.12
N GLY A 292 4.21 5.05 7.43
CA GLY A 292 5.11 6.21 7.61
C GLY A 292 5.10 7.18 6.41
N GLY A 293 5.13 6.64 5.19
CA GLY A 293 5.20 7.45 3.96
C GLY A 293 4.00 8.35 3.68
N LEU A 294 2.86 8.15 4.37
CA LEU A 294 1.74 9.11 4.39
C LEU A 294 1.60 9.83 5.74
N ALA A 295 1.97 9.18 6.85
CA ALA A 295 1.85 9.79 8.17
C ALA A 295 2.79 10.97 8.39
N GLU A 296 4.01 10.93 7.84
CA GLU A 296 4.96 12.05 7.88
C GLU A 296 4.42 13.29 7.16
N PRO A 297 4.04 13.25 5.87
CA PRO A 297 3.51 14.44 5.21
C PRO A 297 2.17 14.89 5.80
N MET A 298 1.36 13.99 6.38
CA MET A 298 0.17 14.40 7.13
C MET A 298 0.49 15.24 8.36
N ARG A 299 1.65 15.06 9.00
CA ARG A 299 2.08 15.90 10.14
C ARG A 299 2.74 17.18 9.68
N GLU A 300 3.60 17.07 8.67
CA GLU A 300 4.54 18.12 8.29
C GLU A 300 4.00 19.08 7.23
N GLU A 301 3.11 18.62 6.32
CA GLU A 301 2.66 19.39 5.17
C GLU A 301 1.22 19.90 5.33
N PRO A 302 1.00 21.20 5.62
CA PRO A 302 -0.34 21.77 5.72
C PRO A 302 -1.12 21.69 4.41
N LEU A 303 -0.45 21.76 3.25
CA LEU A 303 -1.09 21.68 1.94
C LEU A 303 -1.77 20.31 1.72
N LEU A 304 -1.11 19.21 2.10
CA LEU A 304 -1.69 17.88 2.01
C LEU A 304 -2.91 17.75 2.92
N ARG A 305 -2.76 18.17 4.19
CA ARG A 305 -3.86 18.15 5.16
C ARG A 305 -5.05 18.99 4.70
N GLY A 306 -4.80 20.17 4.17
CA GLY A 306 -5.83 21.06 3.64
C GLY A 306 -6.57 20.44 2.46
N GLU A 307 -5.84 19.92 1.48
CA GLU A 307 -6.43 19.30 0.28
C GLU A 307 -7.25 18.06 0.63
N LEU A 308 -6.69 17.11 1.40
CA LEU A 308 -7.43 15.92 1.83
C LEU A 308 -8.59 16.28 2.76
N GLY A 309 -8.41 17.27 3.63
CA GLY A 309 -9.47 17.77 4.50
C GLY A 309 -10.65 18.32 3.71
N ALA A 310 -10.38 19.10 2.65
CA ALA A 310 -11.42 19.62 1.76
C ALA A 310 -12.13 18.50 0.98
N ARG A 311 -11.37 17.60 0.35
CA ARG A 311 -11.93 16.51 -0.47
C ARG A 311 -12.74 15.49 0.33
N TRP A 312 -12.31 15.20 1.56
CA TRP A 312 -12.94 14.15 2.39
C TRP A 312 -13.98 14.69 3.37
N SER A 313 -14.23 16.01 3.41
CA SER A 313 -15.30 16.60 4.22
C SER A 313 -16.70 16.45 3.59
N ALA A 314 -16.79 15.94 2.37
CA ALA A 314 -18.07 15.63 1.76
C ALA A 314 -18.81 14.53 2.56
N PRO A 315 -20.16 14.54 2.60
CA PRO A 315 -20.93 13.54 3.33
C PRO A 315 -20.72 12.11 2.82
N GLU A 316 -20.40 11.95 1.53
CA GLU A 316 -20.17 10.66 0.90
C GLU A 316 -18.67 10.38 0.74
N ALA A 317 -18.27 9.16 1.11
CA ALA A 317 -16.91 8.69 0.87
C ALA A 317 -16.58 8.70 -0.64
N PRO A 318 -15.36 9.09 -1.04
CA PRO A 318 -14.97 9.04 -2.45
C PRO A 318 -15.10 7.62 -3.01
N GLY A 319 -15.39 7.54 -4.31
CA GLY A 319 -15.27 6.30 -5.07
C GLY A 319 -13.82 5.79 -5.05
N LEU A 320 -13.61 4.52 -5.41
CA LEU A 320 -12.29 3.88 -5.35
C LEU A 320 -11.21 4.63 -6.15
N ALA A 321 -11.53 5.07 -7.37
CA ALA A 321 -10.62 5.85 -8.20
C ALA A 321 -10.28 7.22 -7.59
N GLY A 322 -11.27 7.90 -6.99
CA GLY A 322 -11.07 9.16 -6.29
C GLY A 322 -10.18 8.99 -5.06
N PHE A 323 -10.43 7.95 -4.26
CA PHE A 323 -9.60 7.62 -3.12
C PHE A 323 -8.15 7.31 -3.51
N LEU A 324 -7.95 6.57 -4.61
CA LEU A 324 -6.61 6.32 -5.14
C LEU A 324 -5.93 7.62 -5.60
N ALA A 325 -6.64 8.50 -6.29
CA ALA A 325 -6.12 9.82 -6.69
C ALA A 325 -5.70 10.66 -5.47
N ASP A 326 -6.46 10.60 -4.39
CA ASP A 326 -6.16 11.29 -3.13
C ASP A 326 -4.94 10.68 -2.41
N ALA A 327 -4.87 9.35 -2.30
CA ALA A 327 -3.73 8.64 -1.69
C ALA A 327 -2.42 8.86 -2.45
N THR A 328 -2.51 9.20 -3.74
CA THR A 328 -1.36 9.43 -4.64
C THR A 328 -0.97 10.90 -4.81
N LEU A 329 -1.58 11.83 -4.07
CA LEU A 329 -1.22 13.26 -4.13
C LEU A 329 0.26 13.51 -3.84
N ARG A 330 1.01 13.93 -4.84
CA ARG A 330 2.47 13.97 -4.77
C ARG A 330 2.96 15.23 -4.07
N LEU A 331 4.02 15.11 -3.27
CA LEU A 331 4.67 16.22 -2.56
C LEU A 331 6.18 16.09 -2.73
N LYS A 332 6.86 17.22 -2.88
CA LYS A 332 8.33 17.21 -2.88
C LYS A 332 8.85 16.77 -1.51
N GLY A 333 9.79 15.82 -1.52
CA GLY A 333 10.39 15.26 -0.30
C GLY A 333 9.76 13.95 0.16
N TYR A 334 8.55 13.60 -0.31
CA TYR A 334 7.82 12.41 0.13
C TYR A 334 7.59 11.45 -1.03
N ALA A 335 8.57 10.56 -1.23
CA ALA A 335 8.62 9.62 -2.36
C ALA A 335 8.59 8.15 -1.92
N ASP A 336 8.36 7.89 -0.63
CA ASP A 336 8.20 6.54 -0.08
C ASP A 336 6.87 5.92 -0.48
N ASP A 337 6.76 4.61 -0.27
CA ASP A 337 5.50 3.89 -0.41
C ASP A 337 4.43 4.49 0.51
N ARG A 338 3.19 4.44 0.05
CA ARG A 338 2.06 4.97 0.81
C ARG A 338 0.99 3.93 0.95
N THR A 339 0.67 3.62 2.20
CA THR A 339 -0.42 2.72 2.53
C THR A 339 -1.38 3.40 3.48
N ALA A 340 -2.65 3.39 3.13
CA ALA A 340 -3.70 4.10 3.82
C ALA A 340 -4.96 3.25 3.89
N ALA A 341 -5.66 3.32 5.01
CA ALA A 341 -7.00 2.81 5.22
C ALA A 341 -7.83 3.90 5.88
N ALA A 342 -8.89 4.34 5.20
CA ALA A 342 -9.79 5.37 5.65
C ALA A 342 -11.21 4.82 5.85
N VAL A 343 -11.85 5.26 6.94
CA VAL A 343 -13.20 4.84 7.34
C VAL A 343 -14.06 6.08 7.52
N TRP A 344 -15.10 6.22 6.69
CA TRP A 344 -16.12 7.26 6.80
C TRP A 344 -17.28 6.73 7.62
N GLU A 345 -17.61 7.39 8.72
CA GLU A 345 -18.69 7.02 9.62
C GLU A 345 -20.04 7.59 9.18
N ALA A 346 -21.06 6.74 9.14
CA ALA A 346 -22.45 7.07 8.79
C ALA A 346 -23.38 7.12 10.02
#